data_AF-H4FC18-F1
#
_entry.id   AF-H4FC18-F1
#
_cell.length_a   1.000
_cell.length_b   1.000
_cell.length_c   1.000
_cell.angle_alpha   90.00
_cell.angle_beta   90.00
_cell.angle_gamma   90.00
#
_symmetry.space_group_name_H-M   'P 1'
#
loop_
_entity.id
_entity.type
_entity.pdbx_description
1 polymer ?
#
loop_
_entity_poly.entity_id
_entity_poly.type
_entity_poly.pdbx_seq_one_letter_code
_entity_poly.pdbx_strand_id
1 'polypeptide(L)'
;MSLILRTVALVAAITGASPAFSAVPFFNATCPMNIEVHADQGGPIYINGKEAKLKVFNPNYYEASHDHVTISLSINPDGTPDVSYTARGGANGVCTIRN
;
A
#
# COMPACT_ATOMS: atom_id res chain seq x y z
N MET A 1 -47.80 -44.20 -10.31
CA MET A 1 -46.37 -44.40 -9.96
C MET A 1 -45.57 -43.85 -11.13
N SER A 2 -45.28 -42.55 -11.14
CA SER A 2 -43.90 -42.01 -11.14
C SER A 2 -43.66 -41.27 -12.46
N LEU A 3 -43.01 -40.12 -12.56
CA LEU A 3 -42.40 -39.23 -11.58
C LEU A 3 -42.32 -37.85 -12.27
N ILE A 4 -42.71 -36.79 -11.57
CA ILE A 4 -42.72 -35.41 -12.07
C ILE A 4 -41.26 -34.94 -12.16
N LEU A 5 -40.80 -34.58 -13.36
CA LEU A 5 -39.45 -34.09 -13.61
C LEU A 5 -39.33 -32.65 -13.10
N ARG A 6 -38.85 -32.46 -11.87
CA ARG A 6 -38.55 -31.15 -11.29
C ARG A 6 -37.19 -30.67 -11.77
N THR A 7 -37.18 -29.78 -12.74
CA THR A 7 -36.01 -29.01 -13.17
C THR A 7 -35.58 -28.07 -12.04
N VAL A 8 -34.46 -28.41 -11.39
CA VAL A 8 -33.78 -27.53 -10.42
C VAL A 8 -32.90 -26.56 -11.21
N ALA A 9 -33.29 -25.30 -11.27
CA ALA A 9 -32.47 -24.23 -11.86
C ALA A 9 -31.35 -23.87 -10.87
N LEU A 10 -30.11 -24.22 -11.22
CA LEU A 10 -28.91 -23.88 -10.45
C LEU A 10 -28.54 -22.41 -10.73
N VAL A 11 -28.91 -21.51 -9.83
CA VAL A 11 -28.48 -20.10 -9.87
C VAL A 11 -27.04 -20.04 -9.37
N ALA A 12 -26.08 -19.97 -10.30
CA ALA A 12 -24.68 -19.72 -9.98
C ALA A 12 -24.51 -18.25 -9.57
N ALA A 13 -24.46 -18.00 -8.26
CA ALA A 13 -24.10 -16.68 -7.72
C ALA A 13 -22.61 -16.42 -8.00
N ILE A 14 -22.33 -15.60 -9.01
CA ILE A 14 -20.99 -15.06 -9.27
C ILE A 14 -20.71 -14.08 -8.12
N THR A 15 -20.05 -14.57 -7.08
CA THR A 15 -19.46 -13.71 -6.05
C THR A 15 -18.24 -13.06 -6.69
N GLY A 16 -18.38 -11.80 -7.09
CA GLY A 16 -17.25 -11.00 -7.53
C GLY A 16 -16.31 -10.81 -6.35
N ALA A 17 -15.18 -11.52 -6.35
CA ALA A 17 -14.07 -11.23 -5.45
C ALA A 17 -13.54 -9.86 -5.85
N SER A 18 -13.90 -8.82 -5.09
CA SER A 18 -13.23 -7.53 -5.22
C SER A 18 -11.74 -7.75 -4.96
N PRO A 19 -10.82 -7.29 -5.83
CA PRO A 19 -9.41 -7.36 -5.52
C PRO A 19 -9.20 -6.59 -4.22
N ALA A 20 -8.74 -7.29 -3.18
CA ALA A 20 -8.25 -6.64 -1.98
C ALA A 20 -7.01 -5.85 -2.41
N PHE A 21 -7.19 -4.56 -2.73
CA PHE A 21 -6.07 -3.65 -2.90
C PHE A 21 -5.33 -3.66 -1.57
N SER A 22 -4.17 -4.31 -1.55
CA SER A 22 -3.21 -4.19 -0.46
C SER A 22 -3.00 -2.71 -0.20
N ALA A 23 -3.30 -2.26 1.02
CA ALA A 23 -3.26 -0.83 1.33
C ALA A 23 -1.88 -0.22 1.04
N VAL A 24 -0.80 -0.96 1.27
CA VAL A 24 0.55 -0.50 0.95
C VAL A 24 1.22 -1.54 0.04
N PRO A 25 1.82 -1.16 -1.10
CA PRO A 25 2.61 -2.08 -1.91
C PRO A 25 3.94 -2.41 -1.22
N PHE A 26 4.49 -3.57 -1.54
CA PHE A 26 5.86 -3.89 -1.15
C PHE A 26 6.86 -3.04 -1.93
N PHE A 27 7.80 -2.39 -1.25
CA PHE A 27 8.93 -1.71 -1.90
C PHE A 27 10.08 -1.47 -0.93
N ASN A 28 11.27 -1.26 -1.50
CA ASN A 28 12.39 -0.61 -0.82
C ASN A 28 12.69 0.71 -1.52
N ALA A 29 13.06 1.74 -0.75
CA ALA A 29 13.49 3.00 -1.30
C ALA A 29 14.59 3.63 -0.43
N THR A 30 15.49 4.37 -1.07
CA THR A 30 16.46 5.22 -0.38
C THR A 30 16.15 6.68 -0.68
N CYS A 31 15.89 7.47 0.34
CA CYS A 31 15.70 8.91 0.21
C CYS A 31 17.03 9.66 0.40
N PRO A 32 17.13 10.91 -0.06
CA PRO A 32 18.24 11.79 0.30
C PRO A 32 18.52 11.79 1.82
N MET A 33 19.77 12.07 2.19
CA MET A 33 20.30 11.89 3.56
C MET A 33 20.40 10.42 4.02
N ASN A 34 20.42 9.46 3.09
CA ASN A 34 20.54 8.02 3.36
C ASN A 34 19.43 7.48 4.28
N ILE A 35 18.21 7.98 4.09
CA ILE A 35 17.05 7.45 4.80
C ILE A 35 16.60 6.20 4.06
N GLU A 36 16.67 5.05 4.72
CA GLU A 36 16.20 3.79 4.16
C GLU A 36 14.73 3.60 4.50
N VAL A 37 13.93 3.26 3.50
CA VAL A 37 12.50 3.01 3.61
C VAL A 37 12.21 1.61 3.11
N HIS A 38 11.51 0.84 3.93
CA HIS A 38 11.06 -0.50 3.60
C HIS A 38 9.57 -0.59 3.87
N ALA A 39 8.79 -1.09 2.92
CA ALA A 39 7.37 -1.33 3.10
C ALA A 39 7.06 -2.79 2.82
N ASP A 40 6.39 -3.44 3.77
CA ASP A 40 5.83 -4.76 3.57
C ASP A 40 4.50 -4.67 2.80
N GLN A 41 4.15 -5.74 2.09
CA GLN A 41 2.86 -5.81 1.40
C GLN A 41 1.72 -5.77 2.44
N GLY A 42 0.92 -4.70 2.38
CA GLY A 42 -0.15 -4.43 3.33
C GLY A 42 0.28 -3.55 4.50
N GLY A 43 1.56 -3.17 4.57
CA GLY A 43 2.19 -2.49 5.70
C GLY A 43 2.68 -3.48 6.76
N PRO A 44 3.50 -3.02 7.72
CA PRO A 44 3.84 -1.62 8.02
C PRO A 44 4.94 -1.04 7.11
N ILE A 45 5.23 0.25 7.29
CA ILE A 45 6.35 0.96 6.65
C ILE A 45 7.42 1.21 7.73
N TYR A 46 8.67 0.93 7.40
CA TYR A 46 9.84 1.13 8.24
C TYR A 46 10.69 2.29 7.70
N ILE A 47 11.23 3.09 8.62
CA ILE A 47 12.18 4.18 8.36
C ILE A 47 13.45 3.86 9.14
N ASN A 48 14.58 3.70 8.45
CA ASN A 48 15.87 3.29 9.03
C ASN A 48 15.76 2.04 9.93
N GLY A 49 14.99 1.05 9.46
CA GLY A 49 14.79 -0.23 10.17
C GLY A 49 13.86 -0.16 11.38
N LYS A 50 13.23 1.00 11.66
CA LYS A 50 12.25 1.16 12.74
C LYS A 50 10.86 1.32 12.16
N GLU A 51 9.90 0.63 12.75
CA GLU A 51 8.50 0.71 12.34
C GLU A 51 8.00 2.15 12.53
N ALA A 52 7.43 2.71 11.48
CA ALA A 52 6.92 4.07 11.46
C ALA A 52 5.42 4.09 11.76
N LYS A 53 4.94 5.20 12.32
CA LYS A 53 3.51 5.39 12.52
C LYS A 53 2.85 5.66 11.18
N LEU A 54 2.02 4.74 10.72
CA LEU A 54 1.25 4.87 9.49
C LEU A 54 -0.02 5.70 9.72
N LYS A 55 -0.24 6.69 8.84
CA LYS A 55 -1.47 7.45 8.70
C LYS A 55 -2.01 7.22 7.30
N VAL A 56 -3.19 6.62 7.23
CA VAL A 56 -3.91 6.40 5.97
C VAL A 56 -4.80 7.60 5.71
N PHE A 57 -4.61 8.28 4.59
CA PHE A 57 -5.52 9.36 4.17
C PHE A 57 -6.59 8.83 3.23
N ASN A 58 -6.18 7.99 2.27
CA ASN A 58 -7.06 7.32 1.32
C ASN A 58 -6.35 6.08 0.72
N PRO A 59 -7.00 5.27 -0.13
CA PRO A 59 -6.40 4.07 -0.72
C PRO A 59 -5.16 4.30 -1.61
N ASN A 60 -4.86 5.54 -2.00
CA ASN A 60 -3.76 5.88 -2.89
C ASN A 60 -2.74 6.83 -2.22
N TYR A 61 -2.92 7.19 -0.94
CA TYR A 61 -2.02 8.12 -0.25
C TYR A 61 -1.89 7.81 1.25
N TYR A 62 -0.63 7.66 1.67
CA TYR A 62 -0.23 7.23 2.99
C TYR A 62 0.93 8.09 3.49
N GLU A 63 0.98 8.33 4.80
CA GLU A 63 2.15 8.90 5.45
C GLU A 63 2.67 7.96 6.53
N ALA A 64 3.98 7.73 6.53
CA ALA A 64 4.67 6.99 7.58
C ALA A 64 5.63 7.93 8.30
N SER A 65 5.53 8.04 9.62
CA SER A 65 6.35 8.98 10.39
C SER A 65 7.14 8.33 11.51
N HIS A 66 8.42 8.67 11.59
CA HIS A 66 9.35 8.24 12.64
C HIS A 66 10.49 9.27 12.80
N ASP A 67 10.91 9.57 14.03
CA ASP A 67 12.05 10.46 14.33
C ASP A 67 12.12 11.76 13.50
N HIS A 68 10.99 12.47 13.40
CA HIS A 68 10.84 13.72 12.63
C HIS A 68 11.04 13.60 11.12
N VAL A 69 11.03 12.39 10.58
CA VAL A 69 10.92 12.11 9.15
C VAL A 69 9.50 11.65 8.88
N THR A 70 8.87 12.24 7.85
CA THR A 70 7.61 11.78 7.28
C THR A 70 7.89 11.32 5.86
N ILE A 71 7.58 10.06 5.58
CA ILE A 71 7.54 9.50 4.23
C ILE A 71 6.12 9.66 3.70
N SER A 72 5.99 10.26 2.54
CA SER A 72 4.74 10.37 1.78
C SER A 72 4.78 9.34 0.66
N LEU A 73 3.85 8.39 0.70
CA LEU A 73 3.67 7.35 -0.30
C LEU A 73 2.38 7.62 -1.09
N SER A 74 2.53 7.82 -2.39
CA SER A 74 1.44 7.93 -3.35
C SER A 74 1.40 6.69 -4.23
N ILE A 75 0.22 6.20 -4.56
CA ILE A 75 0.01 5.13 -5.54
C ILE A 75 -0.56 5.74 -6.82
N ASN A 76 0.19 5.62 -7.90
CA ASN A 76 -0.20 6.12 -9.21
C ASN A 76 -1.34 5.29 -9.81
N PRO A 77 -2.08 5.81 -10.81
CA PRO A 77 -3.14 5.06 -11.49
C PRO A 77 -2.67 3.75 -12.16
N ASP A 78 -1.39 3.65 -12.49
CA ASP A 78 -0.76 2.44 -13.04
C ASP A 78 -0.32 1.44 -11.94
N GLY A 79 -0.56 1.77 -10.66
CA GLY A 79 -0.21 0.97 -9.50
C GLY A 79 1.22 1.14 -9.00
N THR A 80 2.04 1.99 -9.65
CA THR A 80 3.41 2.25 -9.22
C THR A 80 3.44 3.16 -7.98
N PRO A 81 4.34 2.91 -7.02
CA PRO A 81 4.52 3.81 -5.88
C PRO A 81 5.40 5.02 -6.25
N ASP A 82 5.02 6.19 -5.78
CA ASP A 82 5.87 7.39 -5.71
C ASP A 82 6.13 7.71 -4.24
N VAL A 83 7.40 7.91 -3.90
CA VAL A 83 7.83 8.06 -2.51
C VAL A 83 8.64 9.34 -2.37
N SER A 84 8.24 10.18 -1.41
CA SER A 84 8.97 11.39 -1.04
C SER A 84 9.10 11.47 0.48
N TYR A 85 9.97 12.36 0.95
CA TYR A 85 10.16 12.58 2.38
C TYR A 85 10.17 14.07 2.73
N THR A 86 9.81 14.35 3.97
CA THR A 86 10.08 15.62 4.65
C THR A 86 10.71 15.33 6.00
N ALA A 87 11.66 16.17 6.42
CA ALA A 87 12.35 16.07 7.70
C ALA A 87 12.48 17.45 8.37
N ARG A 88 13.00 17.45 9.60
CA ARG A 88 13.25 18.68 10.37
C ARG A 88 14.10 19.68 9.58
N GLY A 89 13.84 20.97 9.76
CA GLY A 89 14.60 22.03 9.11
C GLY A 89 14.25 22.24 7.64
N GLY A 90 13.16 21.64 7.16
CA GLY A 90 12.67 21.80 5.79
C GLY A 90 13.36 20.89 4.78
N ALA A 91 14.23 19.97 5.21
CA ALA A 91 14.82 18.97 4.32
C ALA A 91 13.71 18.10 3.71
N ASN A 92 13.73 17.94 2.39
CA ASN A 92 12.75 17.16 1.65
C ASN A 92 13.35 16.64 0.34
N GLY A 93 12.62 15.76 -0.33
CA GLY A 93 13.00 15.25 -1.65
C GLY A 93 12.27 13.97 -2.03
N VAL A 94 12.56 13.49 -3.24
CA VAL A 94 12.00 12.24 -3.78
C VAL A 94 12.96 11.09 -3.47
N CYS A 95 12.41 9.95 -3.08
CA CYS A 95 13.17 8.74 -2.79
C CYS A 95 13.37 7.93 -4.06
N THR A 96 14.50 7.22 -4.14
CA THR A 96 14.76 6.29 -5.24
C THR A 96 14.27 4.91 -4.85
N ILE A 97 13.26 4.39 -5.53
CA ILE A 97 12.77 3.02 -5.33
C ILE A 97 13.78 2.03 -5.92
N ARG A 98 14.05 0.96 -5.17
CA ARG A 98 14.94 -0.13 -5.54
C ARG A 98 14.15 -1.44 -5.43
N ASN A 99 13.85 -2.02 -6.58
CA ASN A 99 13.18 -3.32 -6.70
C ASN A 99 14.19 -4.47 -6.51
#